data_AF-A0A2X3KII7-F1
#
_entry.id   AF-A0A2X3KII7-F1
#
_cell.length_a   1.000
_cell.length_b   1.000
_cell.length_c   1.000
_cell.angle_alpha   90.00
_cell.angle_beta   90.00
_cell.angle_gamma   90.00
#
_symmetry.space_group_name_H-M   'P 1'
#
loop_
_entity.id
_entity.type
_entity.pdbx_description
1 polymer ?
#
loop_
_entity_poly.entity_id
_entity_poly.type
_entity_poly.pdbx_seq_one_letter_code
_entity_poly.pdbx_strand_id
1 'polypeptide(L)' 'MKNRLLILSLLVSVPAFAWQPQTGDIIFQISRSSQSKAIQLATHSDYSHNRYAGDTQQKALRF' A
#
# COMPACT_ATOMS: atom_id res chain seq x y z
N MET A 1 -16.01 32.85 -19.83
CA MET A 1 -14.85 32.27 -19.10
C MET A 1 -15.13 30.97 -18.35
N LYS A 2 -16.36 30.42 -18.39
CA LYS A 2 -16.77 29.23 -17.60
C LYS A 2 -16.38 27.90 -18.27
N ASN A 3 -16.40 27.86 -19.60
CA ASN A 3 -16.09 26.66 -20.40
C ASN A 3 -14.60 26.33 -20.47
N ARG A 4 -13.71 27.31 -20.24
CA ARG A 4 -12.25 27.08 -20.21
C ARG A 4 -11.79 26.39 -18.92
N LEU A 5 -12.48 26.62 -17.80
CA LEU A 5 -12.23 25.94 -16.53
C LEU A 5 -12.59 24.46 -16.59
N LEU A 6 -13.67 24.11 -17.31
CA LEU A 6 -14.10 22.71 -17.48
C LEU A 6 -13.09 21.88 -18.29
N ILE A 7 -12.45 22.48 -19.29
CA ILE A 7 -11.42 21.82 -20.10
C ILE A 7 -10.16 21.57 -19.26
N LEU A 8 -9.80 22.49 -18.36
CA LEU A 8 -8.65 22.32 -17.47
C LEU A 8 -8.86 21.22 -16.42
N SER A 9 -10.08 21.07 -15.89
CA SER A 9 -10.40 19.99 -14.94
C SER A 9 -10.39 18.60 -15.58
N LEU A 10 -10.68 18.48 -16.88
CA LEU A 10 -10.73 17.20 -17.57
C LEU A 10 -9.31 16.64 -17.84
N LEU A 11 -8.29 17.49 -17.91
CA LEU A 11 -6.91 17.08 -18.22
C LEU A 11 -6.16 16.40 -17.06
N VAL A 12 -6.71 16.38 -15.84
CA VAL A 12 -5.98 15.93 -14.63
C VAL A 12 -6.28 14.46 -14.25
N SER A 13 -7.03 13.73 -15.08
CA SER A 13 -7.27 12.30 -14.84
C SER A 13 -6.06 11.45 -15.28
N VAL A 14 -4.95 11.55 -14.53
CA VAL A 14 -3.80 10.67 -14.70
C VAL A 14 -4.14 9.31 -14.07
N PRO A 15 -4.01 8.19 -14.79
CA PRO A 15 -4.16 6.88 -14.17
C PRO A 15 -3.06 6.70 -13.13
N ALA A 16 -3.46 6.51 -11.87
CA ALA A 16 -2.54 6.07 -10.84
C ALA A 16 -2.11 4.63 -11.19
N PHE A 17 -0.89 4.48 -11.71
CA PHE A 17 -0.28 3.16 -11.84
C PHE A 17 -0.09 2.59 -10.43
N ALA A 18 -1.01 1.74 -10.02
CA ALA A 18 -0.88 1.00 -8.77
C ALA A 18 0.12 -0.13 -9.00
N TRP A 19 1.14 -0.21 -8.15
CA TRP A 19 2.01 -1.38 -8.10
C TRP A 19 1.16 -2.61 -7.74
N GLN A 20 1.33 -3.69 -8.50
CA GLN A 20 0.66 -4.96 -8.26
C GLN A 20 1.66 -5.96 -7.64
N PRO A 21 1.43 -6.42 -6.41
CA PRO A 21 2.26 -7.44 -5.79
C PRO A 21 2.29 -8.71 -6.63
N GLN A 22 3.49 -9.27 -6.82
CA GLN A 22 3.72 -10.56 -7.44
C GLN A 22 4.03 -11.61 -6.39
N THR A 23 3.67 -12.85 -6.68
CA THR A 23 3.98 -13.98 -5.81
C THR A 23 5.48 -14.06 -5.56
N GLY A 24 5.88 -14.07 -4.30
CA GLY A 24 7.29 -14.05 -3.88
C GLY A 24 7.79 -12.68 -3.44
N ASP A 25 7.06 -11.60 -3.71
CA ASP A 25 7.41 -10.29 -3.16
C ASP A 25 7.33 -10.29 -1.63
N ILE A 26 8.20 -9.53 -0.98
CA ILE A 26 8.14 -9.28 0.46
C ILE A 26 7.69 -7.84 0.67
N ILE A 27 6.53 -7.69 1.31
CA ILE A 27 5.94 -6.38 1.61
C ILE A 27 6.30 -5.99 3.02
N PHE A 28 6.98 -4.85 3.17
CA PHE A 28 7.35 -4.26 4.46
C PHE A 28 6.38 -3.14 4.83
N GLN A 29 5.94 -3.12 6.09
CA GLN A 29 5.03 -2.09 6.60
C GLN A 29 5.34 -1.69 8.04
N ILE A 30 4.83 -0.52 8.42
CA ILE A 30 4.78 -0.06 9.79
C ILE A 30 3.52 -0.65 10.44
N SER A 31 3.68 -1.46 11.47
CA SER A 31 2.54 -2.03 12.20
C SER A 31 1.90 -0.99 13.12
N ARG A 32 0.59 -1.14 13.35
CA ARG A 32 -0.17 -0.38 14.37
C ARG A 32 -0.17 -1.06 15.75
N SER A 33 0.49 -2.20 15.90
CA SER A 33 0.62 -2.87 17.21
C SER A 33 1.52 -2.08 18.15
N SER A 34 1.25 -2.18 19.46
CA SER A 34 2.05 -1.53 20.51
C SER A 34 3.55 -1.87 20.45
N GLN A 35 3.87 -3.10 20.05
CA GLN A 35 5.25 -3.59 19.90
C GLN A 35 6.00 -3.06 18.66
N SER A 36 5.31 -2.40 17.72
CA SER A 36 5.90 -1.87 16.47
C SER A 36 7.11 -0.99 16.75
N LYS A 37 6.98 -0.08 17.73
CA LYS A 37 8.04 0.87 18.07
C LYS A 37 9.27 0.20 18.65
N ALA A 38 9.09 -0.84 19.46
CA ALA A 38 10.21 -1.59 20.04
C ALA A 38 11.01 -2.30 18.95
N ILE A 39 10.34 -2.90 17.95
CA ILE A 39 10.99 -3.55 16.82
C ILE A 39 11.81 -2.53 16.01
N GLN A 40 11.23 -1.38 15.68
CA GLN A 40 11.92 -0.32 14.94
C GLN A 40 13.19 0.15 15.65
N LEU A 41 13.11 0.37 16.96
CA LEU A 41 14.26 0.81 17.77
C LEU A 41 15.33 -0.27 17.87
N ALA A 42 14.94 -1.54 17.99
CA ALA A 42 15.88 -2.65 18.09
C ALA A 42 16.60 -2.95 16.76
N THR A 43 15.91 -2.76 15.62
CA THR A 43 16.43 -3.11 14.29
C THR A 43 16.98 -1.90 13.51
N HIS A 44 16.81 -0.68 14.02
CA HIS A 44 17.11 0.57 13.31
C HIS A 44 16.46 0.63 11.91
N SER A 45 15.25 0.08 11.79
CA SER A 45 14.45 0.08 10.56
C SER A 45 13.11 0.77 10.82
N ASP A 46 12.60 1.49 9.83
CA ASP A 46 11.25 2.05 9.90
C ASP A 46 10.17 0.95 9.92
N TYR A 47 10.47 -0.23 9.37
CA TYR A 47 9.51 -1.32 9.23
C TYR A 47 9.50 -2.24 10.44
N SER A 48 8.30 -2.71 10.78
CA SER A 48 8.10 -3.58 11.95
C SER A 48 7.29 -4.84 11.63
N HIS A 49 6.80 -4.97 10.40
CA HIS A 49 6.03 -6.12 9.94
C HIS A 49 6.34 -6.41 8.47
N ASN A 50 6.45 -7.69 8.15
CA ASN A 50 6.62 -8.15 6.79
C ASN A 50 5.58 -9.23 6.47
N ARG A 51 5.27 -9.36 5.18
CA ARG A 51 4.42 -10.43 4.67
C ARG A 51 4.89 -10.83 3.28
N TYR A 52 4.83 -12.12 2.98
CA TYR A 52 4.96 -12.64 1.61
C TYR A 52 3.70 -12.34 0.80
N ALA A 53 3.87 -11.76 -0.38
CA ALA A 53 2.84 -11.75 -1.40
C ALA A 53 2.66 -13.19 -1.89
N GLY A 54 1.51 -13.78 -1.54
CA GLY A 54 1.09 -15.09 -1.99
C GLY A 54 0.06 -14.99 -3.10
N ASP A 55 -0.01 -16.01 -3.94
CA ASP A 55 -1.01 -16.13 -4.99
C ASP A 55 -2.36 -16.54 -4.40
N THR A 56 -3.08 -15.69 -3.66
CA THR A 56 -4.50 -15.98 -3.43
C THR A 56 -5.41 -14.83 -3.00
N GLN A 57 -6.49 -14.71 -3.77
CA GLN A 57 -7.85 -14.34 -3.37
C GLN A 57 -8.41 -15.24 -2.22
N GLN A 58 -7.73 -15.35 -1.08
CA GLN A 58 -8.22 -16.10 0.09
C GLN A 58 -8.31 -15.23 1.33
N LYS A 59 -9.36 -14.39 1.37
CA LYS A 59 -10.03 -14.07 2.65
C LYS A 59 -11.51 -13.74 2.44
N ALA A 60 -12.19 -14.48 1.58
CA ALA A 60 -13.63 -14.68 1.69
C ALA A 60 -13.84 -16.09 2.25
N LEU A 61 -14.56 -16.22 3.37
CA LEU A 61 -14.96 -17.49 4.01
C LEU A 61 -13.86 -18.26 4.78
N ARG A 62 -13.55 -17.77 5.98
CA ARG A 62 -13.41 -18.64 7.16
C ARG A 62 -14.08 -17.90 8.32
N PHE A 63 -15.27 -18.35 8.68
CA PHE A 63 -15.99 -17.98 9.90
C PHE A 63 -15.21 -18.47 11.12
#